data_AF-A0A516P0T6-F1
#
_entry.id   AF-A0A516P0T6-F1
#
_cell.length_a   1.000
_cell.length_b   1.000
_cell.length_c   1.000
_cell.angle_alpha   90.00
_cell.angle_beta   90.00
_cell.angle_gamma   90.00
#
_symmetry.space_group_name_H-M   'P 1'
#
loop_
_entity.id
_entity.type
_entity.pdbx_description
1 polymer ?
#
loop_
_entity_poly.entity_id
_entity_poly.type
_entity_poly.pdbx_seq_one_letter_code
_entity_poly.pdbx_strand_id
1 'polypeptide(L)'
;MVKKLTYLIASVFIFSCNGQNNNKKNMLDIQYLEKHGTLSYVSYNGALSTTAEDHNKGVKHYELSETKNGVKTYIDGDEEIGFNKIVENNEFTEFTEYDNKGIPKVELKTSVFGYIISKIEFDVDGNISKEINFENLFKFKSDNLFRYMRSNSFDLDKNHYKEISKSEIPQPKIIRGYSDEFKFLIPELNLKNKLIWIILNIEGKYKNTEGIFFICLDGSSGKELLVKKYLGKKSGKNGIGTYANYETIFPK
;
A
#
# COMPACT_ATOMS: atom_id res chain seq x y z
N MET A 1 -3.19 -1.75 37.02
CA MET A 1 -3.20 -2.70 35.87
C MET A 1 -4.07 -2.09 34.79
N VAL A 2 -3.52 -1.96 33.59
CA VAL A 2 -3.93 -1.04 32.52
C VAL A 2 -5.24 -1.46 31.84
N LYS A 3 -6.20 -0.54 31.69
CA LYS A 3 -7.11 -0.48 30.53
C LYS A 3 -7.34 0.98 30.12
N LYS A 4 -6.63 1.38 29.06
CA LYS A 4 -6.88 2.51 28.13
C LYS A 4 -8.34 2.44 27.64
N LEU A 5 -9.22 3.45 27.54
CA LEU A 5 -9.16 4.89 27.19
C LEU A 5 -8.22 5.13 26.00
N THR A 6 -8.63 5.50 24.78
CA THR A 6 -9.63 6.50 24.35
C THR A 6 -9.69 6.39 22.81
N TYR A 7 -10.85 6.69 22.19
CA TYR A 7 -11.09 7.57 21.02
C TYR A 7 -10.12 7.57 19.81
N LEU A 8 -10.44 7.94 18.56
CA LEU A 8 -11.62 8.30 17.74
C LEU A 8 -11.00 9.04 16.51
N ILE A 9 -11.66 8.97 15.34
CA ILE A 9 -11.49 9.82 14.11
C ILE A 9 -10.15 9.59 13.33
N ALA A 10 -10.03 9.59 11.99
CA ALA A 10 -10.85 10.17 10.94
C ALA A 10 -10.66 9.49 9.57
N SER A 11 -11.71 9.63 8.76
CA SER A 11 -12.00 9.12 7.43
C SER A 11 -11.30 9.84 6.27
N VAL A 12 -11.14 9.14 5.15
CA VAL A 12 -11.19 9.73 3.79
C VAL A 12 -12.02 8.80 2.90
N PHE A 13 -13.15 9.33 2.42
CA PHE A 13 -14.02 8.70 1.44
C PHE A 13 -13.47 8.99 0.04
N ILE A 14 -13.37 7.97 -0.81
CA ILE A 14 -13.32 8.17 -2.26
C ILE A 14 -14.59 7.53 -2.84
N PHE A 15 -15.52 8.39 -3.23
CA PHE A 15 -16.57 8.06 -4.19
C PHE A 15 -15.89 7.70 -5.51
N SER A 16 -16.08 6.46 -5.99
CA SER A 16 -16.04 6.20 -7.43
C SER A 16 -17.45 5.83 -7.88
N CYS A 17 -18.18 6.84 -8.36
CA CYS A 17 -19.25 6.59 -9.32
C CYS A 17 -18.60 6.08 -10.61
N ASN A 18 -18.89 4.85 -11.00
CA ASN A 18 -18.94 4.45 -12.40
C ASN A 18 -20.01 3.38 -12.53
N GLY A 19 -21.18 3.80 -13.01
CA GLY A 19 -22.21 2.89 -13.48
C GLY A 19 -21.68 2.10 -14.66
N GLN A 20 -21.50 0.80 -14.47
CA GLN A 20 -21.43 -0.15 -15.57
C GLN A 20 -22.73 -0.95 -15.60
N ASN A 21 -23.58 -0.51 -16.51
CA ASN A 21 -24.75 -1.21 -17.00
C ASN A 21 -24.31 -2.55 -17.63
N ASN A 22 -24.31 -3.62 -16.83
CA ASN A 22 -24.11 -4.98 -17.30
C ASN A 22 -25.44 -5.73 -17.20
N ASN A 23 -26.14 -5.83 -18.33
CA ASN A 23 -27.38 -6.59 -18.52
C ASN A 23 -27.19 -8.13 -18.45
N LYS A 24 -26.25 -8.61 -17.64
CA LYS A 24 -26.13 -10.02 -17.25
C LYS A 24 -25.86 -10.08 -15.76
N LYS A 25 -26.90 -10.38 -14.99
CA LYS A 25 -26.80 -10.83 -13.60
C LYS A 25 -25.77 -11.95 -13.54
N ASN A 26 -24.65 -11.75 -12.85
CA ASN A 26 -23.81 -12.86 -12.42
C ASN A 26 -24.63 -13.67 -11.41
N MET A 27 -25.29 -14.73 -11.90
CA MET A 27 -26.18 -15.62 -11.14
C MET A 27 -25.48 -16.28 -9.93
N LEU A 28 -24.14 -16.21 -9.87
CA LEU A 28 -23.29 -16.72 -8.78
C LEU A 28 -23.23 -15.77 -7.56
N ASP A 29 -23.39 -14.46 -7.74
CA ASP A 29 -23.30 -13.48 -6.63
C ASP A 29 -24.58 -13.46 -5.78
N ILE A 30 -25.75 -13.60 -6.41
CA ILE A 30 -27.05 -13.64 -5.71
C ILE A 30 -27.17 -14.88 -4.83
N GLN A 31 -26.89 -16.08 -5.36
CA GLN A 31 -26.99 -17.32 -4.58
C GLN A 31 -26.05 -17.33 -3.38
N TYR A 32 -24.88 -16.71 -3.54
CA TYR A 32 -23.94 -16.53 -2.44
C TYR A 32 -24.48 -15.56 -1.38
N LEU A 33 -25.04 -14.41 -1.80
CA LEU A 33 -25.66 -13.43 -0.91
C LEU A 33 -26.93 -13.94 -0.23
N GLU A 34 -27.75 -14.75 -0.90
CA GLU A 34 -28.89 -15.43 -0.30
C GLU A 34 -28.49 -16.39 0.83
N LYS A 35 -27.32 -17.01 0.69
CA LYS A 35 -26.82 -18.02 1.64
C LYS A 35 -26.00 -17.40 2.78
N HIS A 36 -25.31 -16.29 2.51
CA HIS A 36 -24.31 -15.73 3.42
C HIS A 36 -24.60 -14.29 3.86
N GLY A 37 -25.38 -13.54 3.08
CA GLY A 37 -25.81 -12.17 3.40
C GLY A 37 -27.01 -12.13 4.34
N THR A 38 -27.31 -10.92 4.81
CA THR A 38 -28.50 -10.60 5.60
C THR A 38 -29.50 -9.88 4.70
N LEU A 39 -30.76 -10.31 4.72
CA LEU A 39 -31.85 -9.58 4.05
C LEU A 39 -32.13 -8.30 4.86
N SER A 40 -31.83 -7.14 4.29
CA SER A 40 -32.02 -5.86 4.98
C SER A 40 -33.46 -5.35 4.85
N TYR A 41 -33.99 -5.34 3.63
CA TYR A 41 -35.37 -4.95 3.37
C TYR A 41 -35.86 -5.53 2.03
N VAL A 42 -37.18 -5.49 1.83
CA VAL A 42 -37.83 -5.82 0.57
C VAL A 42 -38.56 -4.59 0.07
N SER A 43 -38.35 -4.24 -1.20
CA SER A 43 -39.08 -3.13 -1.83
C SER A 43 -40.21 -3.64 -2.73
N TYR A 44 -41.36 -2.96 -2.65
CA TYR A 44 -42.54 -3.23 -3.48
C TYR A 44 -42.97 -1.93 -4.15
N ASN A 45 -42.77 -1.81 -5.46
CA ASN A 45 -43.10 -0.59 -6.22
C ASN A 45 -42.56 0.70 -5.55
N GLY A 46 -41.35 0.64 -4.98
CA GLY A 46 -40.70 1.77 -4.28
C GLY A 46 -41.04 1.94 -2.79
N ALA A 47 -41.96 1.14 -2.22
CA ALA A 47 -42.24 1.12 -0.79
C ALA A 47 -41.37 0.09 -0.06
N LEU A 48 -40.75 0.47 1.06
CA LEU A 48 -39.84 -0.36 1.84
C LEU A 48 -40.58 -1.16 2.93
N SER A 49 -40.33 -2.46 3.02
CA SER A 49 -40.79 -3.33 4.11
C SER A 49 -39.61 -4.04 4.77
N THR A 50 -39.60 -4.06 6.10
CA THR A 50 -38.60 -4.77 6.93
C THR A 50 -39.08 -6.15 7.39
N THR A 51 -40.34 -6.50 7.12
CA THR A 51 -40.89 -7.84 7.39
C THR A 51 -40.91 -8.65 6.11
N ALA A 52 -40.19 -9.77 6.10
CA ALA A 52 -40.22 -10.77 5.05
C ALA A 52 -41.47 -11.65 5.22
N GLU A 53 -42.65 -11.08 5.03
CA GLU A 53 -43.86 -11.89 4.91
C GLU A 53 -43.93 -12.46 3.48
N ASP A 54 -43.96 -13.79 3.40
CA ASP A 54 -43.89 -14.64 2.22
C ASP A 54 -44.78 -14.19 1.05
N HIS A 55 -44.29 -13.34 0.15
CA HIS A 55 -44.89 -13.22 -1.19
C HIS A 55 -43.83 -12.91 -2.27
N ASN A 56 -43.74 -13.80 -3.26
CA ASN A 56 -42.82 -13.87 -4.41
C ASN A 56 -42.78 -12.65 -5.37
N LYS A 57 -42.98 -11.40 -4.92
CA LYS A 57 -43.15 -10.24 -5.81
C LYS A 57 -42.41 -8.96 -5.39
N GLY A 58 -41.55 -9.01 -4.38
CA GLY A 58 -40.75 -7.86 -3.94
C GLY A 58 -39.28 -7.98 -4.33
N VAL A 59 -38.63 -6.86 -4.60
CA VAL A 59 -37.20 -6.78 -4.86
C VAL A 59 -36.47 -6.85 -3.52
N LYS A 60 -35.64 -7.88 -3.34
CA LYS A 60 -34.89 -8.09 -2.09
C LYS A 60 -33.57 -7.33 -2.13
N HIS A 61 -33.32 -6.62 -1.05
CA HIS A 61 -32.05 -5.93 -0.82
C HIS A 61 -31.21 -6.71 0.19
N TYR A 62 -29.96 -6.99 -0.19
CA TYR A 62 -29.04 -7.77 0.62
C TYR A 62 -27.86 -6.92 1.05
N GLU A 63 -27.45 -7.15 2.29
CA GLU A 63 -26.18 -6.67 2.82
C GLU A 63 -25.34 -7.85 3.30
N LEU A 64 -24.07 -7.87 2.91
CA LEU A 64 -23.09 -8.82 3.39
C LEU A 64 -21.85 -8.06 3.85
N SER A 65 -21.44 -8.28 5.09
CA SER A 65 -20.16 -7.84 5.63
C SER A 65 -19.39 -9.07 6.07
N GLU A 66 -18.34 -9.41 5.33
CA GLU A 66 -17.49 -10.56 5.64
C GLU A 66 -16.01 -10.17 5.73
N THR A 67 -15.30 -10.80 6.66
CA THR A 67 -13.85 -10.67 6.74
C THR A 67 -13.23 -12.02 6.41
N LYS A 68 -12.49 -12.10 5.31
CA LYS A 68 -11.73 -13.29 4.90
C LYS A 68 -10.29 -12.91 4.65
N ASN A 69 -9.36 -13.68 5.19
CA ASN A 69 -7.91 -13.45 5.05
C ASN A 69 -7.46 -12.02 5.42
N GLY A 70 -8.15 -11.38 6.38
CA GLY A 70 -7.83 -10.01 6.81
C GLY A 70 -8.30 -8.90 5.86
N VAL A 71 -9.05 -9.25 4.81
CA VAL A 71 -9.73 -8.31 3.92
C VAL A 71 -11.20 -8.29 4.31
N LYS A 72 -11.72 -7.10 4.61
CA LYS A 72 -13.14 -6.94 4.91
C LYS A 72 -13.86 -6.52 3.65
N THR A 73 -14.83 -7.30 3.24
CA THR A 73 -15.64 -7.06 2.05
C THR A 73 -17.05 -6.72 2.50
N TYR A 74 -17.56 -5.58 2.03
CA TYR A 74 -18.95 -5.20 2.16
C TYR A 74 -19.64 -5.29 0.80
N ILE A 75 -20.79 -5.94 0.73
CA ILE A 75 -21.60 -6.03 -0.49
C ILE A 75 -23.00 -5.55 -0.14
N ASP A 76 -23.53 -4.63 -0.93
CA ASP A 76 -24.82 -3.96 -0.71
C ASP A 76 -25.53 -3.73 -2.03
N GLY A 77 -26.81 -4.06 -2.11
CA GLY A 77 -27.61 -3.83 -3.31
C GLY A 77 -28.77 -4.80 -3.42
N ASP A 78 -29.38 -4.80 -4.59
CA ASP A 78 -30.62 -5.55 -4.82
C ASP A 78 -30.62 -6.30 -6.16
N GLU A 79 -31.62 -7.16 -6.32
CA GLU A 79 -31.76 -8.01 -7.48
C GLU A 79 -32.03 -7.25 -8.79
N GLU A 80 -32.47 -6.00 -8.77
CA GLU A 80 -32.79 -5.22 -9.98
C GLU A 80 -31.65 -4.30 -10.42
N ILE A 81 -31.01 -3.61 -9.47
CA ILE A 81 -29.98 -2.59 -9.69
C ILE A 81 -28.57 -3.21 -9.63
N GLY A 82 -28.45 -4.39 -9.02
CA GLY A 82 -27.18 -5.08 -8.82
C GLY A 82 -26.50 -4.70 -7.49
N PHE A 83 -25.36 -5.33 -7.23
CA PHE A 83 -24.66 -5.22 -5.95
C PHE A 83 -23.39 -4.38 -6.06
N ASN A 84 -23.25 -3.44 -5.15
CA ASN A 84 -22.03 -2.69 -4.91
C ASN A 84 -21.13 -3.48 -3.97
N LYS A 85 -19.89 -3.72 -4.39
CA LYS A 85 -18.86 -4.40 -3.58
C LYS A 85 -17.77 -3.42 -3.17
N ILE A 86 -17.56 -3.28 -1.88
CA ILE A 86 -16.49 -2.50 -1.25
C ILE A 86 -15.51 -3.46 -0.61
N VAL A 87 -14.23 -3.34 -0.94
CA VAL A 87 -13.16 -4.15 -0.37
C VAL A 87 -12.26 -3.25 0.48
N GLU A 88 -12.35 -3.39 1.80
CA GLU A 88 -11.46 -2.77 2.78
C GLU A 88 -10.19 -3.63 2.90
N ASN A 89 -9.11 -3.17 2.27
CA ASN A 89 -7.77 -3.75 2.46
C ASN A 89 -7.20 -3.35 3.83
N ASN A 90 -6.40 -4.22 4.44
CA ASN A 90 -5.58 -3.85 5.59
C ASN A 90 -4.61 -2.70 5.21
N GLU A 91 -4.33 -1.75 6.13
CA GLU A 91 -3.42 -0.59 5.91
C GLU A 91 -2.02 -0.94 5.39
N PHE A 92 -1.67 -2.22 5.39
CA PHE A 92 -0.36 -2.77 5.05
C PHE A 92 -0.43 -3.71 3.83
N THR A 93 -1.54 -3.73 3.09
CA THR A 93 -1.70 -4.56 1.90
C THR A 93 -2.39 -3.75 0.81
N GLU A 94 -1.74 -3.61 -0.33
CA GLU A 94 -2.19 -2.79 -1.46
C GLU A 94 -2.11 -3.60 -2.75
N PHE A 95 -3.18 -3.57 -3.54
CA PHE A 95 -3.16 -4.06 -4.92
C PHE A 95 -2.78 -2.90 -5.84
N THR A 96 -1.62 -2.98 -6.47
CA THR A 96 -1.05 -1.85 -7.23
C THR A 96 -1.37 -1.89 -8.71
N GLU A 97 -1.75 -3.04 -9.24
CA GLU A 97 -2.04 -3.24 -10.65
C GLU A 97 -3.25 -4.15 -10.81
N TYR A 98 -4.08 -3.86 -11.80
CA TYR A 98 -5.24 -4.65 -12.19
C TYR A 98 -5.19 -4.94 -13.69
N ASP A 99 -5.83 -6.01 -14.11
CA ASP A 99 -6.09 -6.26 -15.52
C ASP A 99 -7.27 -5.41 -16.04
N ASN A 100 -7.52 -5.47 -17.35
CA ASN A 100 -8.61 -4.74 -17.98
C ASN A 100 -10.02 -5.26 -17.59
N LYS A 101 -10.09 -6.30 -16.75
CA LYS A 101 -11.31 -6.91 -16.20
C LYS A 101 -11.46 -6.65 -14.70
N GLY A 102 -10.53 -5.91 -14.08
CA GLY A 102 -10.53 -5.61 -12.65
C GLY A 102 -9.97 -6.72 -11.76
N ILE A 103 -9.30 -7.73 -12.33
CA ILE A 103 -8.59 -8.77 -11.58
C ILE A 103 -7.23 -8.21 -11.10
N PRO A 104 -6.89 -8.31 -9.80
CA PRO A 104 -5.61 -7.85 -9.30
C PRO A 104 -4.44 -8.60 -9.95
N LYS A 105 -3.41 -7.88 -10.36
CA LYS A 105 -2.15 -8.44 -10.91
C LYS A 105 -1.03 -8.46 -9.91
N VAL A 106 -0.97 -7.48 -9.01
CA VAL A 106 0.10 -7.36 -8.03
C VAL A 106 -0.48 -6.98 -6.69
N GLU A 107 -0.16 -7.75 -5.66
CA GLU A 107 -0.38 -7.41 -4.26
C GLU A 107 0.97 -7.13 -3.59
N LEU A 108 1.04 -5.98 -2.91
CA LEU A 108 2.16 -5.59 -2.09
C LEU A 108 1.73 -5.59 -0.63
N LYS A 109 2.47 -6.31 0.20
CA LYS A 109 2.40 -6.14 1.64
C LYS A 109 3.48 -5.16 2.05
N THR A 110 3.18 -4.15 2.86
CA THR A 110 4.11 -3.13 3.33
C THR A 110 4.26 -3.16 4.85
N SER A 111 5.33 -2.55 5.35
CA SER A 111 5.56 -2.41 6.79
C SER A 111 4.88 -1.16 7.36
N VAL A 112 4.92 -1.02 8.68
CA VAL A 112 4.47 0.21 9.36
C VAL A 112 5.27 1.46 8.97
N PHE A 113 6.44 1.28 8.35
CA PHE A 113 7.30 2.34 7.81
C PHE A 113 7.21 2.45 6.27
N GLY A 114 6.27 1.74 5.64
CA GLY A 114 5.96 1.84 4.21
C GLY A 114 6.81 1.01 3.25
N TYR A 115 7.88 0.34 3.71
CA TYR A 115 8.68 -0.53 2.82
C TYR A 115 8.00 -1.87 2.55
N ILE A 116 8.24 -2.45 1.37
CA ILE A 116 7.60 -3.70 0.93
C ILE A 116 8.11 -4.91 1.73
N ILE A 117 7.20 -5.64 2.36
CA ILE A 117 7.39 -6.91 3.07
C ILE A 117 7.37 -8.09 2.12
N SER A 118 6.34 -8.18 1.29
CA SER A 118 6.18 -9.23 0.30
C SER A 118 5.50 -8.69 -0.96
N LYS A 119 5.73 -9.36 -2.08
CA LYS A 119 5.09 -9.09 -3.36
C LYS A 119 4.51 -10.39 -3.89
N ILE A 120 3.23 -10.36 -4.27
CA ILE A 120 2.54 -11.47 -4.92
C ILE A 120 2.13 -10.99 -6.30
N GLU A 121 2.42 -11.77 -7.33
CA GLU A 121 1.99 -11.51 -8.70
C GLU A 121 0.98 -12.59 -9.10
N PHE A 122 -0.16 -12.17 -9.65
CA PHE A 122 -1.23 -13.06 -10.09
C PHE A 122 -1.22 -13.20 -11.62
N ASP A 123 -1.60 -14.38 -12.11
CA ASP A 123 -1.83 -14.61 -13.53
C ASP A 123 -3.19 -14.04 -13.99
N VAL A 124 -3.50 -14.24 -15.27
CA VAL A 124 -4.74 -13.75 -15.89
C VAL A 124 -6.01 -14.41 -15.35
N ASP A 125 -5.89 -15.54 -14.67
CA ASP A 125 -6.98 -16.27 -14.05
C ASP A 125 -7.11 -15.96 -12.54
N GLY A 126 -6.22 -15.09 -12.02
CA GLY A 126 -6.19 -14.69 -10.61
C GLY A 126 -5.45 -15.67 -9.70
N ASN A 127 -4.72 -16.65 -10.24
CA ASN A 127 -3.89 -17.55 -9.43
C ASN A 127 -2.53 -16.92 -9.14
N ILE A 128 -1.90 -17.31 -8.03
CA ILE A 128 -0.55 -16.84 -7.69
C ILE A 128 0.45 -17.41 -8.70
N SER A 129 1.02 -16.52 -9.50
CA SER A 129 2.07 -16.85 -10.47
C SER A 129 3.47 -16.74 -9.85
N LYS A 130 3.65 -15.83 -8.89
CA LYS A 130 4.93 -15.58 -8.24
C LYS A 130 4.72 -14.98 -6.86
N GLU A 131 5.52 -15.44 -5.91
CA GLU A 131 5.58 -14.85 -4.57
C GLU A 131 7.02 -14.53 -4.21
N ILE A 132 7.24 -13.30 -3.74
CA ILE A 132 8.53 -12.81 -3.26
C ILE A 132 8.35 -12.40 -1.81
N ASN A 133 8.99 -13.13 -0.90
CA ASN A 133 9.03 -12.78 0.51
C ASN A 133 10.37 -12.09 0.84
N PHE A 134 10.37 -10.76 0.89
CA PHE A 134 11.59 -9.99 1.15
C PHE A 134 12.06 -10.13 2.60
N GLU A 135 11.17 -10.41 3.56
CA GLU A 135 11.60 -10.72 4.93
C GLU A 135 12.49 -11.96 4.97
N ASN A 136 12.22 -12.97 4.16
CA ASN A 136 13.05 -14.18 4.09
C ASN A 136 14.32 -13.95 3.26
N LEU A 137 14.24 -13.22 2.15
CA LEU A 137 15.35 -13.01 1.22
C LEU A 137 16.48 -12.15 1.79
N PHE A 138 16.17 -11.08 2.52
CA PHE A 138 17.19 -10.21 3.10
C PHE A 138 17.86 -10.89 4.29
N LYS A 139 19.20 -10.96 4.31
CA LYS A 139 19.94 -11.41 5.50
C LYS A 139 20.10 -10.26 6.51
N PHE A 140 20.27 -9.03 6.03
CA PHE A 140 20.25 -7.84 6.86
C PHE A 140 18.79 -7.42 7.13
N LYS A 141 18.26 -7.89 8.27
CA LYS A 141 16.84 -7.71 8.66
C LYS A 141 16.50 -6.27 9.06
N SER A 142 15.22 -5.95 9.07
CA SER A 142 14.66 -4.66 9.49
C SER A 142 15.12 -4.23 10.89
N ASP A 143 15.22 -5.15 11.85
CA ASP A 143 15.76 -4.86 13.18
C ASP A 143 17.18 -4.31 13.13
N ASN A 144 18.03 -4.85 12.25
CA ASN A 144 19.40 -4.36 12.08
C ASN A 144 19.43 -3.02 11.35
N LEU A 145 18.55 -2.81 10.37
CA LEU A 145 18.36 -1.49 9.74
C LEU A 145 17.98 -0.44 10.79
N PHE A 146 17.02 -0.72 11.66
CA PHE A 146 16.58 0.23 12.67
C PHE A 146 17.61 0.44 13.78
N ARG A 147 18.45 -0.56 14.09
CA ARG A 147 19.63 -0.36 14.94
C ARG A 147 20.63 0.59 14.28
N TYR A 148 20.94 0.37 13.00
CA TYR A 148 21.79 1.27 12.21
C TYR A 148 21.23 2.70 12.21
N MET A 149 19.93 2.85 12.01
CA MET A 149 19.27 4.15 11.99
C MET A 149 19.38 4.86 13.35
N ARG A 150 19.08 4.15 14.46
CA ARG A 150 19.23 4.67 15.83
C ARG A 150 20.66 5.10 16.15
N SER A 151 21.65 4.29 15.77
CA SER A 151 23.07 4.59 16.00
C SER A 151 23.54 5.86 15.29
N ASN A 152 22.86 6.24 14.22
CA ASN A 152 23.13 7.42 13.42
C ASN A 152 22.09 8.54 13.67
N SER A 153 21.31 8.45 14.76
CA SER A 153 20.29 9.46 15.12
C SER A 153 19.32 9.80 13.99
N PHE A 154 19.00 8.85 13.11
CA PHE A 154 17.99 9.04 12.08
C PHE A 154 16.59 9.05 12.69
N ASP A 155 15.70 9.87 12.13
CA ASP A 155 14.31 9.92 12.57
C ASP A 155 13.58 8.59 12.30
N LEU A 156 12.85 8.12 13.32
CA LEU A 156 12.11 6.87 13.35
C LEU A 156 10.64 7.07 13.75
N ASP A 157 10.14 8.31 13.79
CA ASP A 157 8.72 8.53 13.92
C ASP A 157 8.00 8.06 12.65
N LYS A 158 7.24 6.97 12.77
CA LYS A 158 6.43 6.40 11.68
C LYS A 158 5.49 7.42 11.03
N ASN A 159 5.03 8.44 11.76
CA ASN A 159 4.15 9.47 11.20
C ASN A 159 4.88 10.32 10.16
N HIS A 160 6.17 10.59 10.38
CA HIS A 160 7.04 11.34 9.47
C HIS A 160 7.16 10.65 8.09
N TYR A 161 6.98 9.33 8.03
CA TYR A 161 6.97 8.55 6.80
C TYR A 161 5.61 8.48 6.10
N LYS A 162 4.51 8.80 6.82
CA LYS A 162 3.14 8.78 6.31
C LYS A 162 2.68 10.14 5.76
N GLU A 163 3.34 11.24 6.14
CA GLU A 163 2.91 12.59 5.75
C GLU A 163 3.13 12.87 4.24
N ILE A 164 2.09 13.40 3.60
CA ILE A 164 2.15 13.98 2.25
C ILE A 164 2.67 15.41 2.38
N SER A 165 3.95 15.64 2.13
CA SER A 165 4.56 16.95 2.40
C SER A 165 4.23 17.99 1.31
N LYS A 166 3.87 19.20 1.74
CA LYS A 166 4.02 20.46 0.98
C LYS A 166 5.42 21.08 1.19
N SER A 167 6.37 20.29 1.68
CA SER A 167 7.65 20.76 2.23
C SER A 167 8.68 21.05 1.13
N GLU A 168 9.65 21.92 1.47
CA GLU A 168 10.86 22.11 0.69
C GLU A 168 11.78 20.88 0.67
N ILE A 169 11.58 19.95 1.60
CA ILE A 169 12.32 18.71 1.74
C ILE A 169 11.50 17.55 1.14
N PRO A 170 12.08 16.72 0.25
CA PRO A 170 11.39 15.55 -0.29
C PRO A 170 10.99 14.56 0.81
N GLN A 171 9.89 13.83 0.60
CA GLN A 171 9.33 12.94 1.62
C GLN A 171 10.35 11.88 2.11
N PRO A 172 10.50 11.70 3.43
CA PRO A 172 11.24 10.59 4.03
C PRO A 172 10.65 9.24 3.63
N LYS A 173 11.50 8.31 3.18
CA LYS A 173 11.07 6.96 2.76
C LYS A 173 12.12 5.92 3.08
N ILE A 174 11.66 4.70 3.39
CA ILE A 174 12.49 3.50 3.37
C ILE A 174 11.94 2.61 2.27
N ILE A 175 12.80 2.16 1.38
CA ILE A 175 12.45 1.21 0.31
C ILE A 175 13.47 0.07 0.28
N ARG A 176 13.07 -1.08 -0.26
CA ARG A 176 13.95 -2.22 -0.48
C ARG A 176 13.47 -3.05 -1.66
N GLY A 177 14.37 -3.84 -2.21
CA GLY A 177 14.08 -4.73 -3.35
C GLY A 177 15.36 -5.10 -4.08
N TYR A 178 15.23 -5.53 -5.33
CA TYR A 178 16.38 -5.76 -6.19
C TYR A 178 16.90 -4.45 -6.78
N SER A 179 18.23 -4.32 -6.89
CA SER A 179 18.91 -3.09 -7.34
C SER A 179 18.43 -2.58 -8.70
N ASP A 180 18.01 -3.49 -9.56
CA ASP A 180 17.60 -3.18 -10.93
C ASP A 180 16.29 -2.36 -10.96
N GLU A 181 15.45 -2.52 -9.93
CA GLU A 181 14.23 -1.72 -9.70
C GLU A 181 14.57 -0.27 -9.36
N PHE A 182 15.78 -0.02 -8.81
CA PHE A 182 16.21 1.28 -8.32
C PHE A 182 17.31 1.92 -9.18
N LYS A 183 17.53 1.42 -10.41
CA LYS A 183 18.59 1.90 -11.32
C LYS A 183 18.60 3.42 -11.55
N PHE A 184 17.45 4.09 -11.44
CA PHE A 184 17.35 5.54 -11.58
C PHE A 184 17.68 6.31 -10.29
N LEU A 185 17.56 5.68 -9.12
CA LEU A 185 17.92 6.27 -7.82
C LEU A 185 19.42 6.11 -7.51
N ILE A 186 19.99 4.98 -7.93
CA ILE A 186 21.40 4.62 -7.69
C ILE A 186 22.16 4.28 -8.98
N PRO A 187 22.11 5.13 -10.03
CA PRO A 187 22.72 4.82 -11.32
C PRO A 187 24.24 4.62 -11.24
N GLU A 188 24.90 5.22 -10.23
CA GLU A 188 26.35 5.16 -10.05
C GLU A 188 26.86 3.77 -9.62
N LEU A 189 26.02 2.95 -8.99
CA LEU A 189 26.49 1.71 -8.36
C LEU A 189 26.62 0.53 -9.32
N ASN A 190 26.01 0.59 -10.51
CA ASN A 190 26.03 -0.47 -11.53
C ASN A 190 25.81 -1.89 -10.96
N LEU A 191 24.96 -2.01 -9.94
CA LEU A 191 24.63 -3.29 -9.32
C LEU A 191 23.72 -4.08 -10.25
N LYS A 192 23.90 -5.39 -10.30
CA LYS A 192 23.03 -6.31 -11.05
C LYS A 192 22.36 -7.26 -10.08
N ASN A 193 21.03 -7.24 -10.05
CA ASN A 193 20.18 -8.15 -9.31
C ASN A 193 20.60 -8.35 -7.83
N LYS A 194 21.03 -7.28 -7.15
CA LYS A 194 21.40 -7.33 -5.73
C LYS A 194 20.27 -6.85 -4.84
N LEU A 195 20.03 -7.52 -3.72
CA LEU A 195 19.11 -7.04 -2.70
C LEU A 195 19.72 -5.82 -1.99
N ILE A 196 18.95 -4.73 -1.88
CA ILE A 196 19.40 -3.50 -1.23
C ILE A 196 18.30 -2.87 -0.37
N TRP A 197 18.73 -2.19 0.69
CA TRP A 197 17.92 -1.23 1.43
C TRP A 197 18.27 0.18 0.98
N ILE A 198 17.27 1.06 0.87
CA ILE A 198 17.48 2.49 0.62
C ILE A 198 16.68 3.30 1.63
N ILE A 199 17.38 4.15 2.36
CA ILE A 199 16.89 5.18 3.28
C ILE A 199 16.95 6.49 2.49
N LEU A 200 15.81 7.17 2.29
CA LEU A 200 15.72 8.39 1.51
C LEU A 200 15.19 9.54 2.35
N ASN A 201 15.87 10.69 2.30
CA ASN A 201 15.40 11.97 2.83
C ASN A 201 15.11 11.96 4.32
N ILE A 202 15.88 11.20 5.08
CA ILE A 202 15.70 11.12 6.53
C ILE A 202 16.76 11.99 7.19
N GLU A 203 16.31 12.87 8.08
CA GLU A 203 17.16 13.68 8.94
C GLU A 203 17.91 12.79 9.94
N GLY A 204 19.19 13.07 10.14
CA GLY A 204 20.01 12.37 11.11
C GLY A 204 21.47 12.80 11.09
N LYS A 205 22.35 11.89 11.52
CA LYS A 205 23.80 12.08 11.63
C LYS A 205 24.54 10.99 10.88
N TYR A 206 25.39 11.36 9.94
CA TYR A 206 26.32 10.43 9.30
C TYR A 206 27.76 10.85 9.59
N LYS A 207 28.54 9.97 10.23
CA LYS A 207 29.94 10.23 10.63
C LYS A 207 30.12 11.62 11.27
N ASN A 208 29.30 11.91 12.28
CA ASN A 208 29.25 13.19 13.02
C ASN A 208 28.82 14.42 12.22
N THR A 209 28.32 14.26 11.01
CA THR A 209 27.75 15.36 10.21
C THR A 209 26.23 15.27 10.24
N GLU A 210 25.57 16.34 10.71
CA GLU A 210 24.12 16.49 10.66
C GLU A 210 23.64 16.83 9.23
N GLY A 211 22.44 16.36 8.90
CA GLY A 211 21.78 16.66 7.64
C GLY A 211 20.67 15.68 7.28
N ILE A 212 20.20 15.80 6.04
CA ILE A 212 19.22 14.90 5.43
C ILE A 212 19.97 13.97 4.48
N PHE A 213 19.74 12.66 4.60
CA PHE A 213 20.56 11.67 3.92
C PHE A 213 19.77 10.75 2.99
N PHE A 214 20.47 10.31 1.95
CA PHE A 214 20.15 9.15 1.13
C PHE A 214 21.21 8.08 1.43
N ILE A 215 20.81 6.88 1.84
CA ILE A 215 21.74 5.79 2.17
C ILE A 215 21.27 4.51 1.47
N CYS A 216 22.13 3.92 0.66
CA CYS A 216 21.96 2.59 0.10
C CYS A 216 22.82 1.59 0.89
N LEU A 217 22.20 0.54 1.42
CA LEU A 217 22.87 -0.54 2.14
C LEU A 217 22.70 -1.86 1.39
N ASP A 218 23.71 -2.71 1.46
CA ASP A 218 23.63 -4.09 0.98
C ASP A 218 22.60 -4.89 1.78
N GLY A 219 21.66 -5.54 1.10
CA GLY A 219 20.57 -6.29 1.73
C GLY A 219 21.02 -7.60 2.42
N SER A 220 22.24 -8.05 2.18
CA SER A 220 22.81 -9.22 2.85
C SER A 220 23.63 -8.84 4.07
N SER A 221 24.54 -7.88 3.94
CA SER A 221 25.50 -7.55 5.00
C SER A 221 25.20 -6.25 5.76
N GLY A 222 24.32 -5.40 5.24
CA GLY A 222 24.09 -4.05 5.77
C GLY A 222 25.25 -3.08 5.50
N LYS A 223 26.19 -3.44 4.63
CA LYS A 223 27.32 -2.58 4.29
C LYS A 223 26.83 -1.39 3.47
N GLU A 224 27.31 -0.20 3.81
CA GLU A 224 27.08 1.01 3.03
C GLU A 224 27.63 0.82 1.61
N LEU A 225 26.76 1.04 0.62
CA LEU A 225 27.09 1.00 -0.80
C LEU A 225 27.16 2.41 -1.37
N LEU A 226 26.29 3.31 -0.90
CA LEU A 226 26.21 4.70 -1.33
C LEU A 226 25.64 5.54 -0.20
N VAL A 227 26.23 6.71 0.05
CA VAL A 227 25.65 7.72 0.94
C VAL A 227 25.69 9.05 0.23
N LYS A 228 24.56 9.75 0.22
CA LYS A 228 24.45 11.12 -0.28
C LYS A 228 23.85 12.03 0.77
N LYS A 229 24.31 13.28 0.80
CA LYS A 229 23.74 14.35 1.62
C LYS A 229 22.89 15.27 0.76
N TYR A 230 21.68 15.57 1.20
CA TYR A 230 20.81 16.53 0.54
C TYR A 230 21.36 17.95 0.68
N LEU A 231 21.42 18.68 -0.43
CA LEU A 231 21.94 20.04 -0.52
C LEU A 231 20.83 21.10 -0.75
N GLY A 232 19.56 20.68 -0.81
CA GLY A 232 18.45 21.53 -1.22
C GLY A 232 17.96 21.20 -2.63
N LYS A 233 17.23 22.12 -3.25
CA LYS A 233 16.68 21.94 -4.60
C LYS A 233 17.67 22.48 -5.65
N LYS A 234 17.74 21.82 -6.80
CA LYS A 234 18.38 22.35 -8.02
C LYS A 234 17.37 22.51 -9.14
N SER A 235 17.54 23.55 -9.94
CA SER A 235 16.78 23.74 -11.18
C SER A 235 17.12 22.63 -12.18
N GLY A 236 16.11 22.14 -12.90
CA GLY A 236 16.32 21.22 -14.01
C GLY A 236 17.10 21.86 -15.15
N LYS A 237 17.65 21.03 -16.05
CA LYS A 237 18.24 21.52 -17.30
C LYS A 237 17.20 22.34 -18.06
N ASN A 238 17.58 23.52 -18.52
CA ASN A 238 16.72 24.49 -19.21
C ASN A 238 15.61 25.14 -18.35
N GLY A 239 15.76 25.13 -17.02
CA GLY A 239 14.81 25.83 -16.11
C GLY A 239 13.49 25.11 -15.89
N ILE A 240 13.33 23.89 -16.41
CA ILE A 240 12.12 23.09 -16.24
C ILE A 240 12.23 22.25 -14.96
N GLY A 241 11.36 22.55 -13.99
CA GLY A 241 11.24 21.80 -12.75
C GLY A 241 12.32 22.10 -11.70
N THR A 242 12.01 21.76 -10.45
CA THR A 242 12.97 21.74 -9.34
C THR A 242 13.08 20.32 -8.81
N TYR A 243 14.31 19.86 -8.60
CA TYR A 243 14.60 18.50 -8.18
C TYR A 243 15.47 18.51 -6.94
N ALA A 244 15.35 17.46 -6.14
CA ALA A 244 16.23 17.27 -5.01
C ALA A 244 17.69 17.15 -5.47
N ASN A 245 18.56 17.94 -4.86
CA ASN A 245 19.99 17.91 -5.12
C ASN A 245 20.71 17.17 -4.00
N TYR A 246 21.61 16.26 -4.37
CA TYR A 246 22.39 15.51 -3.41
C TYR A 246 23.86 15.52 -3.83
N GLU A 247 24.72 15.50 -2.82
CA GLU A 247 26.15 15.26 -2.96
C GLU A 247 26.48 13.84 -2.50
N THR A 248 27.17 13.07 -3.34
CA THR A 248 27.71 11.77 -2.94
C THR A 248 28.88 11.96 -1.98
N ILE A 249 28.76 11.39 -0.78
CA ILE A 249 29.80 11.44 0.26
C ILE A 249 30.42 10.07 0.56
N PHE A 250 29.87 9.00 -0.02
CA PHE A 250 30.44 7.66 -0.05
C PHE A 250 29.85 6.86 -1.24
N PRO A 251 30.63 6.07 -1.99
CA PRO A 251 32.09 5.99 -1.96
C PRO A 251 32.68 7.32 -2.45
N LYS A 252 33.81 7.75 -1.86
CA LYS A 252 34.57 8.90 -2.36
C LYS A 252 35.56 8.44 -3.41
#